data_AF-A0A2S9FQG5-F1
#
_entry.id   AF-A0A2S9FQG5-F1
#
_cell.length_a   1.000
_cell.length_b   1.000
_cell.length_c   1.000
_cell.angle_alpha   90.00
_cell.angle_beta   90.00
_cell.angle_gamma   90.00
#
_symmetry.space_group_name_H-M   'P 1'
#
loop_
_entity.id
_entity.type
_entity.pdbx_description
1 polymer ?
#
loop_
_entity_poly.entity_id
_entity_poly.type
_entity_poly.pdbx_seq_one_letter_code
_entity_poly.pdbx_strand_id
1 'polypeptide(L)'
;GGPTSHTAIIARQLGIPCIVAVTGLDDVPAGAMALVDGTLGTITVGPDETTAREAVAESQRAAASAAKWSGPGTTADGHAVAVLANVQDGAAARAASETPAE
;
A
#
# COMPACT_ATOMS: atom_id res chain seq x y z
N GLY A 1 15.51 -7.81 3.41
CA GLY A 1 14.20 -8.49 3.52
C GLY A 1 13.54 -8.49 2.15
N GLY A 2 12.75 -9.51 1.82
CA GLY A 2 11.99 -9.55 0.56
C GLY A 2 10.54 -9.04 0.72
N PRO A 3 9.80 -8.87 -0.38
CA PRO A 3 8.40 -8.42 -0.35
C PRO A 3 7.45 -9.37 0.38
N THR A 4 7.87 -10.61 0.62
CA THR A 4 7.16 -11.62 1.42
C THR A 4 7.62 -11.69 2.89
N SER A 5 8.49 -10.76 3.33
CA SER A 5 8.95 -10.73 4.71
C SER A 5 7.83 -10.31 5.68
N HIS A 6 7.91 -10.75 6.94
CA HIS A 6 6.96 -10.34 7.98
C HIS A 6 6.79 -8.83 8.05
N THR A 7 7.86 -8.06 7.92
CA THR A 7 7.81 -6.59 7.94
C THR A 7 6.95 -6.03 6.81
N ALA A 8 7.11 -6.53 5.58
CA ALA A 8 6.33 -6.07 4.43
C ALA A 8 4.84 -6.44 4.58
N ILE A 9 4.54 -7.62 5.12
CA ILE A 9 3.16 -8.07 5.38
C ILE A 9 2.50 -7.16 6.43
N ILE A 10 3.18 -6.91 7.55
CA ILE A 10 2.66 -6.07 8.63
C ILE A 10 2.46 -4.63 8.16
N ALA A 11 3.43 -4.06 7.42
CA ALA A 11 3.30 -2.71 6.90
C ALA A 11 2.08 -2.56 5.97
N ARG A 12 1.83 -3.56 5.12
CA ARG A 12 0.63 -3.61 4.26
C ARG A 12 -0.66 -3.68 5.07
N GLN A 13 -0.70 -4.48 6.14
CA GLN A 13 -1.87 -4.56 7.03
C GLN A 13 -2.15 -3.23 7.74
N LEU A 14 -1.11 -2.46 8.05
CA LEU A 14 -1.21 -1.15 8.68
C LEU A 14 -1.44 0.00 7.69
N GLY A 15 -1.46 -0.26 6.38
CA GLY A 15 -1.58 0.77 5.35
C GLY A 15 -0.37 1.71 5.27
N ILE A 16 0.81 1.25 5.71
CA ILE A 16 2.05 2.03 5.72
C ILE A 16 2.87 1.67 4.47
N PRO A 17 3.26 2.65 3.63
CA PRO A 17 4.19 2.42 2.53
C PRO A 17 5.50 1.79 3.03
N CYS A 18 5.92 0.69 2.39
CA CYS A 18 7.10 -0.04 2.81
C CYS A 18 7.88 -0.53 1.60
N ILE A 19 9.18 -0.27 1.61
CA ILE A 19 10.17 -0.80 0.68
C ILE A 19 11.24 -1.54 1.48
N VAL A 20 11.79 -2.59 0.90
CA VAL A 20 12.77 -3.46 1.55
C VAL A 20 13.94 -3.73 0.60
N ALA A 21 15.10 -4.05 1.15
CA ALA A 21 16.33 -4.30 0.38
C ALA A 21 16.79 -3.10 -0.47
N VAL A 22 16.58 -1.88 0.03
CA VAL A 22 17.09 -0.65 -0.58
C VAL A 22 18.60 -0.56 -0.38
N THR A 23 19.33 -0.30 -1.45
CA THR A 23 20.78 -0.06 -1.43
C THR A 23 21.08 1.44 -1.28
N GLY A 24 22.22 1.79 -0.67
CA GLY A 24 22.67 3.20 -0.56
C GLY A 24 21.98 4.00 0.55
N LEU A 25 21.27 3.34 1.46
CA LEU A 25 20.68 4.03 2.63
C LEU A 25 21.73 4.53 3.63
N ASP A 26 22.93 3.94 3.62
CA ASP A 26 24.03 4.36 4.50
C ASP A 26 24.50 5.80 4.22
N ASP A 27 24.24 6.31 3.02
CA ASP A 27 24.60 7.67 2.60
C ASP A 27 23.52 8.71 2.97
N VAL A 28 22.38 8.28 3.53
CA VAL A 28 21.26 9.17 3.87
C VAL A 28 21.47 9.81 5.24
N PRO A 29 21.61 11.14 5.33
CA PRO A 29 21.82 11.80 6.62
C PRO A 29 20.59 11.66 7.53
N ALA A 30 20.83 11.51 8.84
CA ALA A 30 19.76 11.56 9.81
C ALA A 30 19.00 12.89 9.73
N GLY A 31 17.68 12.83 9.69
CA GLY A 31 16.81 13.99 9.53
C GLY A 31 16.60 14.47 8.10
N ALA A 32 17.20 13.82 7.10
CA ALA A 32 16.90 14.10 5.69
C ALA A 32 15.43 13.78 5.37
N MET A 33 14.78 14.68 4.63
CA MET A 33 13.45 14.42 4.08
C MET A 33 13.55 13.33 3.01
N ALA A 34 12.61 12.38 3.02
CA ALA A 34 12.53 11.33 2.02
C ALA A 34 11.08 11.11 1.58
N LEU A 35 10.89 10.88 0.28
CA LEU A 35 9.64 10.39 -0.30
C LEU A 35 9.78 8.90 -0.57
N VAL A 36 8.84 8.10 -0.09
CA VAL A 36 8.80 6.65 -0.30
C VAL A 36 7.65 6.31 -1.24
N ASP A 37 7.97 5.66 -2.36
CA ASP A 37 6.99 5.10 -3.28
C ASP A 37 6.98 3.56 -3.14
N GLY A 38 6.00 3.06 -2.40
CA GLY A 38 5.80 1.62 -2.21
C GLY A 38 5.27 0.89 -3.45
N THR A 39 4.77 1.62 -4.46
CA THR A 39 4.26 1.06 -5.71
C THR A 39 5.41 0.78 -6.68
N LEU A 40 6.32 1.75 -6.82
CA LEU A 40 7.50 1.64 -7.67
C LEU A 40 8.71 1.00 -6.94
N GLY A 41 8.66 0.92 -5.61
CA GLY A 41 9.76 0.39 -4.81
C GLY A 41 10.93 1.38 -4.67
N THR A 42 10.68 2.69 -4.77
CA THR A 42 11.71 3.72 -4.82
C THR A 42 11.70 4.63 -3.59
N ILE A 43 12.85 5.25 -3.32
CA ILE A 43 13.00 6.31 -2.33
C ILE A 43 13.70 7.50 -2.98
N THR A 44 13.17 8.69 -2.74
CA THR A 44 13.79 9.95 -3.19
C THR A 44 14.20 10.73 -1.95
N VAL A 45 15.50 10.98 -1.80
CA VAL A 45 16.08 11.74 -0.67
C VAL A 45 16.21 13.21 -1.07
N GLY A 46 15.81 14.11 -0.18
CA GLY A 46 15.74 15.54 -0.46
C GLY A 46 14.84 15.90 -1.64
N PRO A 47 13.60 15.36 -1.73
CA PRO A 47 12.71 15.70 -2.83
C PRO A 47 12.29 17.17 -2.76
N ASP A 48 11.86 17.73 -3.89
CA ASP A 48 11.11 18.98 -3.86
C ASP A 48 9.83 18.79 -3.03
N GLU A 49 9.61 19.68 -2.06
CA GLU A 49 8.53 19.54 -1.08
C GLU A 49 7.15 19.64 -1.74
N THR A 50 6.99 20.50 -2.75
CA THR A 50 5.72 20.66 -3.46
C THR A 50 5.38 19.38 -4.21
N THR A 51 6.35 18.86 -4.97
CA THR A 51 6.22 17.61 -5.74
C THR A 51 5.93 16.42 -4.81
N ALA A 52 6.61 16.33 -3.66
CA ALA A 52 6.38 15.27 -2.69
C ALA A 52 4.96 15.32 -2.09
N ARG A 53 4.49 16.52 -1.73
CA ARG A 53 3.12 16.71 -1.22
C ARG A 53 2.08 16.35 -2.28
N GLU A 54 2.29 16.71 -3.54
CA GLU A 54 1.40 16.35 -4.65
C GLU A 54 1.34 14.84 -4.87
N ALA A 55 2.49 14.15 -4.85
CA ALA A 55 2.56 12.69 -4.97
C ALA A 55 1.80 11.99 -3.83
N VAL A 56 1.97 12.45 -2.58
CA VAL A 56 1.23 11.92 -1.43
C VAL A 56 -0.28 12.18 -1.58
N ALA A 57 -0.67 13.36 -2.02
CA ALA A 57 -2.08 13.69 -2.23
C ALA A 57 -2.72 12.85 -3.35
N GLU A 58 -1.98 12.55 -4.42
CA GLU A 58 -2.43 11.65 -5.48
C GLU A 58 -2.59 10.21 -4.97
N SER A 59 -1.61 9.71 -4.21
CA SER A 59 -1.71 8.40 -3.56
C SER A 59 -2.94 8.29 -2.65
N GLN A 60 -3.27 9.35 -1.91
CA GLN A 60 -4.46 9.39 -1.07
C GLN A 60 -5.75 9.41 -1.89
N ARG A 61 -5.81 10.15 -2.99
CA ARG A 61 -6.96 10.16 -3.91
C ARG A 61 -7.18 8.78 -4.54
N ALA A 62 -6.12 8.13 -4.99
CA ALA A 62 -6.18 6.78 -5.56
C ALA A 62 -6.69 5.76 -4.52
N ALA A 63 -6.15 5.80 -3.30
CA ALA A 63 -6.61 4.96 -2.20
C ALA A 63 -8.09 5.20 -1.84
N ALA A 64 -8.52 6.47 -1.77
CA ALA A 64 -9.91 6.84 -1.51
C ALA A 64 -10.85 6.42 -2.65
N SER A 65 -10.37 6.42 -3.90
CA SER A 65 -11.13 5.91 -5.05
C SER A 65 -11.30 4.39 -4.96
N ALA A 66 -10.22 3.65 -4.69
CA ALA A 66 -10.26 2.20 -4.53
C ALA A 66 -11.17 1.77 -3.36
N ALA A 67 -11.16 2.51 -2.25
CA ALA A 67 -12.01 2.24 -1.09
C ALA A 67 -13.51 2.43 -1.35
N LYS A 68 -13.92 3.09 -2.44
CA LYS A 68 -15.34 3.24 -2.83
C LYS A 68 -15.89 2.01 -3.56
N TRP A 69 -15.04 1.10 -4.00
CA TRP A 69 -15.50 -0.13 -4.64
C TRP A 69 -16.34 -0.94 -3.63
N SER A 70 -17.52 -1.39 -4.06
CA SER A 70 -18.47 -2.13 -3.24
C SER A 70 -18.85 -3.49 -3.82
N GLY A 71 -18.10 -3.95 -4.83
CA GLY A 71 -18.42 -5.16 -5.57
C GLY A 71 -19.60 -5.06 -6.53
N PRO A 72 -19.95 -6.18 -7.19
CA PRO A 72 -19.21 -7.44 -7.19
C PRO A 72 -17.88 -7.33 -7.95
N GLY A 73 -17.00 -8.32 -7.77
CA GLY A 73 -15.80 -8.46 -8.59
C GLY A 73 -16.19 -8.94 -9.99
N THR A 74 -16.00 -8.09 -11.00
CA THR A 74 -16.34 -8.42 -12.38
C THR A 74 -15.30 -7.82 -13.33
N THR A 75 -14.92 -8.58 -14.36
CA THR A 75 -14.10 -8.09 -15.47
C THR A 75 -14.90 -7.14 -16.38
N ALA A 76 -14.21 -6.41 -17.28
CA ALA A 76 -14.84 -5.47 -18.19
C ALA A 76 -15.84 -6.13 -19.19
N ASP A 77 -15.70 -7.43 -19.44
CA ASP A 77 -16.58 -8.24 -20.29
C ASP A 77 -17.64 -9.02 -19.52
N GLY A 78 -17.77 -8.80 -18.20
CA GLY A 78 -18.88 -9.33 -17.40
C GLY A 78 -18.60 -10.67 -16.71
N HIS A 79 -17.38 -11.19 -16.75
CA HIS A 79 -17.01 -12.41 -16.03
C HIS A 79 -16.87 -12.15 -14.53
N ALA A 80 -17.58 -12.91 -13.70
CA ALA A 80 -17.52 -12.79 -12.25
C ALA A 80 -16.18 -13.32 -11.71
N VAL A 81 -15.58 -12.58 -10.77
CA VAL A 81 -14.31 -12.91 -10.12
C VAL A 81 -14.50 -12.75 -8.62
N ALA A 82 -14.32 -13.84 -7.87
CA ALA A 82 -14.40 -13.80 -6.41
C ALA A 82 -13.27 -12.94 -5.83
N VAL A 83 -13.63 -11.97 -4.99
CA VAL A 83 -12.67 -11.12 -4.26
C VAL A 83 -12.69 -11.54 -2.80
N LEU A 84 -11.65 -12.25 -2.37
CA LEU A 84 -11.57 -12.81 -1.02
C LEU A 84 -10.58 -12.03 -0.15
N ALA A 85 -10.81 -12.04 1.16
CA ALA A 85 -9.90 -11.45 2.15
C ALA A 85 -8.91 -12.50 2.70
N ASN A 86 -7.63 -12.13 2.78
CA ASN A 86 -6.63 -12.93 3.50
C ASN A 86 -6.73 -12.65 5.00
N VAL A 87 -7.16 -13.63 5.79
CA VAL A 87 -7.38 -13.50 7.23
C VAL A 87 -6.51 -14.48 8.01
N GLN A 88 -5.87 -14.01 9.08
CA GLN A 88 -4.96 -14.82 9.90
C GLN A 88 -5.64 -15.39 11.15
N ASP A 89 -6.66 -14.71 11.68
CA ASP A 89 -7.38 -15.09 12.89
C ASP A 89 -8.85 -14.68 12.83
N GLY A 90 -9.61 -15.02 13.87
CA GLY A 90 -11.04 -14.72 13.95
C GLY A 90 -11.37 -13.23 14.07
N ALA A 91 -10.45 -12.39 14.56
CA ALA A 91 -10.67 -10.94 14.62
C ALA A 91 -10.53 -10.32 13.22
N ALA A 92 -9.50 -10.72 12.47
CA ALA A 92 -9.31 -10.34 11.08
C ALA A 92 -10.49 -10.80 10.20
N ALA A 93 -11.02 -12.00 10.42
CA ALA A 93 -12.20 -12.50 9.70
C ALA A 93 -13.46 -11.65 9.95
N ARG A 94 -13.70 -11.22 11.19
CA ARG A 94 -14.82 -10.32 11.51
C ARG A 94 -14.65 -8.96 10.85
N ALA A 95 -13.46 -8.36 10.91
CA ALA A 95 -13.20 -7.09 10.24
C ALA A 95 -13.37 -7.21 8.71
N ALA A 96 -12.93 -8.31 8.11
CA ALA A 96 -13.09 -8.56 6.68
C ALA A 96 -14.56 -8.67 6.25
N SER A 97 -15.43 -9.21 7.11
CA SER A 97 -16.88 -9.31 6.83
C SER A 97 -17.61 -7.96 6.73
N GLU A 98 -16.98 -6.88 7.19
CA GLU A 98 -17.48 -5.51 7.03
C GLU A 98 -17.03 -4.87 5.70
N THR A 99 -16.23 -5.60 4.91
CA THR A 99 -15.73 -5.15 3.60
C THR A 99 -16.51 -5.82 2.46
N PRO A 100 -16.37 -5.34 1.21
CA PRO A 100 -17.02 -5.95 0.06
C PRO A 100 -16.40 -7.29 -0.40
N ALA A 101 -15.42 -7.81 0.33
CA ALA A 101 -14.86 -9.13 0.06
C ALA A 101 -15.87 -10.24 0.41
N GLU A 102 -15.87 -11.32 -0.37
CA GLU A 102 -16.69 -12.52 -0.19
C GLU A 102 -16.13 -13.49 0.86
#